data_AF-X1VT16-F1
#
_entry.id   AF-X1VT16-F1
#
_cell.length_a   1.000
_cell.length_b   1.000
_cell.length_c   1.000
_cell.angle_alpha   90.00
_cell.angle_beta   90.00
_cell.angle_gamma   90.00
#
_symmetry.space_group_name_H-M   'P 1'
#
loop_
_entity.id
_entity.type
_entity.pdbx_description
1 polymer ?
#
loop_
_entity_poly.entity_id
_entity_poly.type
_entity_poly.pdbx_seq_one_letter_code
_entity_poly.pdbx_strand_id
1 'polypeptide(L)'
;KYANVYWDAVLTKPSTQDLVAYELRRDPSLNNLHNELTKVGVHPNYHPLYKELAYQIPPVADIITMAVREAFTPAIAARFGQYEDLPAPYVEWVQKKGLSKEWAERYWAAHWSLPSPQQGFEMLHRGVIGEGDLNMLLRALDVMPFWRDKLTQIAYRPLSRVDVRR
;
A
#
# COMPACT_ATOMS: atom_id res chain seq x y z
N LYS A 1 17.08 -47.92 -16.11
CA LYS A 1 17.17 -46.47 -16.42
C LYS A 1 15.80 -45.78 -16.44
N TYR A 2 14.79 -46.35 -17.11
CA TYR A 2 13.45 -45.77 -17.19
C TYR A 2 12.59 -45.91 -15.91
N ALA A 3 12.86 -46.90 -15.06
CA ALA A 3 12.10 -47.12 -13.83
C ALA A 3 12.13 -45.89 -12.88
N ASN A 4 13.30 -45.27 -12.69
CA ASN A 4 13.44 -44.09 -11.82
C ASN A 4 12.77 -42.86 -12.42
N VAL A 5 12.85 -42.69 -13.75
CA VAL A 5 12.18 -41.57 -14.46
C VAL A 5 10.67 -41.72 -14.40
N TYR A 6 10.17 -42.94 -14.61
CA TYR A 6 8.75 -43.24 -14.48
C TYR A 6 8.27 -43.05 -13.04
N TRP A 7 9.02 -43.55 -12.06
CA TRP A 7 8.74 -43.35 -10.64
C TRP A 7 8.60 -41.86 -10.29
N ASP A 8 9.59 -41.04 -10.64
CA ASP A 8 9.54 -39.59 -10.43
C ASP A 8 8.36 -38.92 -11.16
N ALA A 9 8.06 -39.39 -12.38
CA ALA A 9 6.93 -38.92 -13.17
C ALA A 9 5.56 -39.30 -12.57
N VAL A 10 5.44 -40.33 -11.73
CA VAL A 10 4.18 -40.70 -11.06
C VAL A 10 4.06 -40.18 -9.63
N LEU A 11 5.17 -39.78 -9.00
CA LEU A 11 5.12 -39.15 -7.68
C LEU A 11 4.31 -37.85 -7.71
N THR A 12 3.57 -37.58 -6.64
CA THR A 12 2.84 -36.32 -6.49
C THR A 12 3.83 -35.16 -6.42
N LYS A 13 3.57 -34.11 -7.23
CA LYS A 13 4.33 -32.87 -7.19
C LYS A 13 3.56 -31.79 -6.42
N PRO A 14 4.26 -30.80 -5.84
CA PRO A 14 3.61 -29.61 -5.30
C PRO A 14 2.75 -28.91 -6.36
N SER A 15 1.73 -28.19 -5.92
CA SER A 15 0.94 -27.36 -6.82
C SER A 15 1.79 -26.23 -7.40
N THR A 16 1.42 -25.71 -8.57
CA THR A 16 2.11 -24.56 -9.17
C THR A 16 2.04 -23.32 -8.27
N GLN A 17 0.97 -23.16 -7.50
CA GLN A 17 0.81 -22.09 -6.51
C GLN A 17 1.81 -22.23 -5.36
N ASP A 18 2.02 -23.44 -4.84
CA ASP A 18 3.01 -23.69 -3.78
C ASP A 18 4.43 -23.41 -4.26
N LEU A 19 4.76 -23.81 -5.50
CA LEU A 19 6.06 -23.51 -6.12
C LEU A 19 6.30 -22.01 -6.25
N VAL A 20 5.30 -21.27 -6.76
CA VAL A 20 5.38 -19.81 -6.85
C VAL A 20 5.59 -19.18 -5.48
N ALA A 21 4.80 -19.58 -4.48
CA ALA A 21 4.93 -19.04 -3.12
C ALA A 21 6.27 -19.41 -2.45
N TYR A 22 6.79 -20.61 -2.72
CA TYR A 22 8.09 -21.05 -2.24
C TYR A 22 9.23 -20.25 -2.87
N GLU A 23 9.21 -20.09 -4.19
CA GLU A 23 10.21 -19.33 -4.94
C GLU A 23 10.20 -17.86 -4.53
N LEU A 24 9.04 -17.21 -4.41
CA LEU A 24 8.93 -15.82 -3.92
C LEU A 24 9.62 -15.62 -2.56
N ARG A 25 9.48 -16.58 -1.63
CA ARG A 25 10.08 -16.49 -0.29
C ARG A 25 11.61 -16.63 -0.31
N ARG A 26 12.16 -17.27 -1.33
CA ARG A 26 13.60 -17.50 -1.49
C ARG A 26 14.26 -16.41 -2.31
N ASP A 27 13.70 -16.14 -3.48
CA ASP A 27 14.17 -15.16 -4.47
C ASP A 27 12.95 -14.47 -5.10
N PRO A 28 12.60 -13.26 -4.64
CA PRO A 28 11.48 -12.50 -5.19
C PRO A 28 11.59 -12.18 -6.68
N SER A 29 12.77 -12.32 -7.31
CA SER A 29 12.93 -12.12 -8.76
C SER A 29 12.52 -13.34 -9.60
N LEU A 30 12.22 -14.47 -8.93
CA LEU A 30 11.69 -15.70 -9.53
C LEU A 30 12.60 -16.24 -10.63
N ASN A 31 13.92 -16.22 -10.41
CA ASN A 31 14.89 -16.68 -11.41
C ASN A 31 14.76 -18.19 -11.66
N ASN A 32 14.51 -18.99 -10.61
CA ASN A 32 14.44 -20.45 -10.70
C ASN A 32 13.02 -21.00 -10.99
N LEU A 33 11.99 -20.15 -11.01
CA LEU A 33 10.60 -20.59 -11.15
C LEU A 33 10.37 -21.43 -12.43
N HIS A 34 10.96 -21.06 -13.56
CA HIS A 34 10.82 -21.79 -14.82
C HIS A 34 11.32 -23.26 -14.72
N ASN A 35 12.39 -23.51 -13.96
CA ASN A 35 12.90 -24.86 -13.73
C ASN A 35 11.92 -25.67 -12.89
N GLU A 36 11.37 -25.09 -11.82
CA GLU A 36 10.39 -25.75 -10.96
C GLU A 36 9.09 -26.06 -11.70
N LEU A 37 8.61 -25.13 -12.51
CA LEU A 37 7.44 -25.34 -13.37
C LEU A 37 7.67 -26.46 -14.39
N THR A 38 8.88 -26.57 -14.95
CA THR A 38 9.26 -27.66 -15.86
C THR A 38 9.20 -29.02 -15.17
N LYS A 39 9.71 -29.13 -13.93
CA LYS A 39 9.71 -30.38 -13.15
C LYS A 39 8.31 -30.92 -12.89
N VAL A 40 7.31 -30.05 -12.78
CA VAL A 40 5.91 -30.44 -12.56
C VAL A 40 5.09 -30.54 -13.85
N GLY A 41 5.74 -30.41 -15.02
CA GLY A 41 5.12 -30.64 -16.32
C GLY A 41 4.39 -29.45 -16.93
N VAL A 42 4.60 -28.22 -16.43
CA VAL A 42 4.02 -27.02 -17.05
C VAL A 42 4.73 -26.73 -18.36
N HIS A 43 3.95 -26.61 -19.44
CA HIS A 43 4.46 -26.30 -20.77
C HIS A 43 5.24 -24.96 -20.77
N PRO A 44 6.44 -24.89 -21.39
CA PRO A 44 7.30 -23.70 -21.38
C PRO A 44 6.62 -22.38 -21.79
N ASN A 45 5.70 -22.43 -22.77
CA ASN A 45 4.93 -21.26 -23.20
C ASN A 45 4.12 -20.58 -22.08
N TYR A 46 3.83 -21.26 -20.95
CA TYR A 46 3.10 -20.68 -19.83
C TYR A 46 4.01 -20.24 -18.67
N HIS A 47 5.33 -20.46 -18.73
CA HIS A 47 6.23 -19.99 -17.67
C HIS A 47 6.19 -18.46 -17.47
N PRO A 48 6.16 -17.62 -18.52
CA PRO A 48 6.00 -16.17 -18.34
C PRO A 48 4.70 -15.80 -17.64
N LEU A 49 3.59 -16.48 -17.96
CA LEU A 49 2.28 -16.26 -17.34
C LEU A 49 2.34 -16.51 -15.83
N TYR A 50 2.94 -17.63 -15.38
CA TYR A 50 3.07 -17.89 -13.95
C TYR A 50 3.98 -16.90 -13.24
N LYS A 51 5.05 -16.43 -13.90
CA LYS A 51 5.95 -15.41 -13.34
C LYS A 51 5.24 -14.06 -13.20
N GLU A 52 4.43 -13.67 -14.18
CA GLU A 52 3.64 -12.43 -14.14
C GLU A 52 2.58 -12.48 -13.03
N LEU A 53 1.81 -13.57 -12.94
CA LEU A 53 0.76 -13.76 -11.92
C LEU A 53 1.30 -13.89 -10.49
N ALA A 54 2.58 -14.23 -10.31
CA ALA A 54 3.21 -14.29 -9.00
C ALA A 54 3.31 -12.90 -8.34
N TYR A 55 3.41 -11.84 -9.14
CA TYR A 55 3.47 -10.48 -8.62
C TYR A 55 2.06 -9.96 -8.34
N GLN A 56 1.79 -9.69 -7.07
CA GLN A 56 0.48 -9.26 -6.62
C GLN A 56 0.27 -7.79 -6.91
N ILE A 57 -0.97 -7.45 -7.27
CA ILE A 57 -1.46 -6.08 -7.29
C ILE A 57 -2.31 -5.91 -6.03
N PRO A 58 -2.12 -4.83 -5.25
CA PRO A 58 -2.97 -4.51 -4.10
C PRO A 58 -4.46 -4.57 -4.44
N PRO A 59 -5.32 -4.99 -3.50
CA PRO A 59 -6.77 -4.87 -3.65
C PRO A 59 -7.19 -3.43 -3.95
N VAL A 60 -8.29 -3.27 -4.69
CA VAL A 60 -8.79 -1.95 -5.10
C VAL A 60 -9.02 -1.00 -3.91
N ALA A 61 -9.51 -1.52 -2.78
CA ALA A 61 -9.72 -0.72 -1.56
C ALA A 61 -8.43 -0.11 -1.00
N ASP A 62 -7.33 -0.86 -1.06
CA ASP A 62 -6.02 -0.40 -0.61
C ASP A 62 -5.47 0.66 -1.57
N ILE A 63 -5.65 0.47 -2.88
CA ILE A 63 -5.29 1.46 -3.90
C ILE A 63 -6.07 2.77 -3.70
N ILE A 64 -7.36 2.69 -3.37
CA ILE A 64 -8.16 3.87 -3.03
C ILE A 64 -7.58 4.57 -1.80
N THR A 65 -7.23 3.82 -0.75
CA THR A 65 -6.64 4.39 0.46
C THR A 65 -5.29 5.07 0.15
N MET A 66 -4.43 4.44 -0.66
CA MET A 66 -3.17 5.04 -1.12
C MET A 66 -3.41 6.33 -1.92
N ALA A 67 -4.43 6.38 -2.77
CA ALA A 67 -4.80 7.56 -3.54
C ALA A 67 -5.30 8.70 -2.64
N VAL A 68 -6.19 8.41 -1.70
CA VAL A 68 -6.72 9.40 -0.75
C VAL A 68 -5.60 9.91 0.17
N ARG A 69 -4.66 9.04 0.55
CA ARG A 69 -3.49 9.39 1.36
C ARG A 69 -2.35 10.00 0.56
N GLU A 70 -2.54 10.37 -0.71
CA GLU A 70 -1.53 11.06 -1.52
C GLU A 70 -0.22 10.27 -1.72
N ALA A 71 -0.24 8.94 -1.52
CA ALA A 71 0.91 8.07 -1.72
C ALA A 71 1.38 8.03 -3.19
N PHE A 72 0.52 8.41 -4.14
CA PHE A 72 0.86 8.55 -5.56
C PHE A 72 1.38 9.93 -5.95
N THR A 73 1.45 10.88 -5.01
CA THR A 73 1.87 12.26 -5.27
C THR A 73 3.20 12.56 -4.53
N PRO A 74 4.38 12.34 -5.15
CA PRO A 74 5.66 12.39 -4.45
C PRO A 74 5.93 13.70 -3.69
N ALA A 75 5.55 14.83 -4.27
CA ALA A 75 5.73 16.14 -3.63
C ALA A 75 4.90 16.29 -2.34
N ILE A 76 3.68 15.74 -2.30
CA ILE A 76 2.81 15.78 -1.12
C ILE A 76 3.28 14.76 -0.09
N ALA A 77 3.61 13.55 -0.53
CA ALA A 77 4.10 12.50 0.35
C ALA A 77 5.42 12.88 1.06
N ALA A 78 6.33 13.54 0.34
CA ALA A 78 7.56 14.09 0.91
C ALA A 78 7.27 15.20 1.94
N ARG A 79 6.31 16.10 1.66
CA ARG A 79 5.92 17.17 2.60
C ARG A 79 5.44 16.62 3.94
N PHE A 80 4.73 15.48 3.92
CA PHE A 80 4.17 14.86 5.12
C PHE A 80 5.05 13.75 5.71
N GLY A 81 6.27 13.56 5.21
CA GLY A 81 7.18 12.52 5.72
C GLY A 81 6.62 11.10 5.55
N GLN A 82 5.72 10.86 4.59
CA GLN A 82 4.97 9.59 4.53
C GLN A 82 5.86 8.37 4.30
N TYR A 83 7.02 8.56 3.68
CA TYR A 83 8.02 7.53 3.44
C TYR A 83 9.09 7.44 4.54
N GLU A 84 8.99 8.27 5.59
CA GLU A 84 9.93 8.23 6.72
C GLU A 84 9.82 6.92 7.49
N ASP A 85 10.91 6.54 8.15
CA ASP A 85 11.02 5.34 8.98
C ASP A 85 10.72 4.00 8.31
N LEU A 86 10.70 3.94 6.96
CA LEU A 86 10.50 2.70 6.21
C LEU A 86 11.63 1.69 6.50
N PRO A 87 11.34 0.56 7.19
CA PRO A 87 12.37 -0.41 7.52
C PRO A 87 12.74 -1.22 6.28
N ALA A 88 14.03 -1.36 5.97
CA ALA A 88 14.49 -2.26 4.89
C ALA A 88 13.94 -3.71 5.02
N PRO A 89 13.84 -4.31 6.23
CA PRO A 89 13.23 -5.63 6.39
C PRO A 89 11.75 -5.69 5.97
N TYR A 90 10.99 -4.60 6.14
CA TYR A 90 9.59 -4.57 5.70
C TYR A 90 9.50 -4.76 4.19
N VAL A 91 10.31 -4.04 3.41
CA VAL A 91 10.35 -4.16 1.95
C VAL A 91 10.73 -5.57 1.53
N GLU A 92 11.73 -6.18 2.18
CA GLU A 92 12.15 -7.55 1.91
C GLU A 92 10.99 -8.55 2.09
N TRP A 93 10.27 -8.49 3.22
CA TRP A 93 9.17 -9.40 3.51
C TRP A 93 7.97 -9.19 2.60
N VAL A 94 7.69 -7.95 2.20
CA VAL A 94 6.62 -7.61 1.25
C VAL A 94 6.96 -8.13 -0.16
N GLN A 95 8.21 -8.02 -0.60
CA GLN A 95 8.68 -8.63 -1.86
C GLN A 95 8.54 -10.15 -1.86
N LYS A 96 8.84 -10.80 -0.74
CA LYS A 96 8.62 -12.25 -0.55
C LYS A 96 7.14 -12.67 -0.58
N LYS A 97 6.21 -11.72 -0.54
CA LYS A 97 4.77 -11.93 -0.77
C LYS A 97 4.34 -11.64 -2.20
N GLY A 98 5.25 -11.24 -3.08
CA GLY A 98 4.97 -10.92 -4.48
C GLY A 98 4.60 -9.46 -4.73
N LEU A 99 4.63 -8.59 -3.72
CA LEU A 99 4.43 -7.15 -3.92
C LEU A 99 5.74 -6.48 -4.32
N SER A 100 5.69 -5.57 -5.29
CA SER A 100 6.87 -4.81 -5.69
C SER A 100 7.37 -3.90 -4.57
N LYS A 101 8.62 -3.45 -4.67
CA LYS A 101 9.18 -2.44 -3.76
C LYS A 101 8.32 -1.19 -3.74
N GLU A 102 7.85 -0.73 -4.90
CA GLU A 102 6.99 0.45 -4.97
C GLU A 102 5.64 0.24 -4.27
N TRP A 103 5.06 -0.95 -4.34
CA TRP A 103 3.84 -1.24 -3.58
C TRP A 103 4.09 -1.26 -2.08
N ALA A 104 5.22 -1.82 -1.64
CA ALA A 104 5.64 -1.76 -0.24
C ALA A 104 5.74 -0.31 0.25
N GLU A 105 6.43 0.55 -0.51
CA GLU A 105 6.59 1.96 -0.19
C GLU A 105 5.24 2.68 -0.11
N ARG A 106 4.29 2.41 -1.02
CA ARG A 106 2.96 3.04 -0.99
C ARG A 106 2.08 2.55 0.15
N TYR A 107 2.14 1.27 0.49
CA TYR A 107 1.49 0.76 1.69
C TYR A 107 2.03 1.45 2.94
N TRP A 108 3.34 1.64 3.01
CA TRP A 108 3.95 2.41 4.09
C TRP A 108 3.47 3.87 4.06
N ALA A 109 3.49 4.55 2.91
CA ALA A 109 3.01 5.94 2.86
C ALA A 109 1.55 6.10 3.32
N ALA A 110 0.70 5.09 3.14
CA ALA A 110 -0.71 5.13 3.50
C ALA A 110 -1.03 4.66 4.94
N HIS A 111 -0.08 4.04 5.66
CA HIS A 111 -0.37 3.33 6.92
C HIS A 111 -0.61 4.24 8.14
N TRP A 112 -0.18 5.50 8.06
CA TRP A 112 -0.17 6.43 9.19
C TRP A 112 -1.55 6.69 9.79
N SER A 113 -1.61 6.77 11.11
CA SER A 113 -2.78 7.30 11.81
C SER A 113 -2.74 8.83 11.78
N LEU A 114 -3.73 9.45 11.12
CA LEU A 114 -3.79 10.91 11.01
C LEU A 114 -4.50 11.53 12.21
N PRO A 115 -4.22 12.81 12.53
CA PRO A 115 -5.00 13.56 13.49
C PRO A 115 -6.49 13.55 13.14
N SER A 116 -7.36 13.53 14.16
CA SER A 116 -8.81 13.65 13.96
C SER A 116 -9.20 15.04 13.46
N PRO A 117 -10.40 15.22 12.87
CA PRO A 117 -10.89 16.54 12.49
C PRO A 117 -10.87 17.55 13.65
N GLN A 118 -11.20 17.10 14.87
CA GLN A 118 -11.16 17.95 16.06
C GLN A 118 -9.74 18.40 16.41
N GLN A 119 -8.75 17.50 16.32
CA GLN A 119 -7.34 17.86 16.48
C GLN A 119 -6.89 18.83 15.38
N GLY A 120 -7.37 18.65 14.15
CA GLY A 120 -7.16 19.59 13.04
C GLY A 120 -7.67 21.00 13.35
N PHE A 121 -8.91 21.12 13.83
CA PHE A 121 -9.48 22.41 14.24
C PHE A 121 -8.73 23.03 15.41
N GLU A 122 -8.31 22.23 16.39
CA GLU A 122 -7.51 22.73 17.51
C GLU A 122 -6.16 23.29 17.04
N MET A 123 -5.47 22.59 16.13
CA MET A 123 -4.24 23.08 15.52
C MET A 123 -4.47 24.39 14.74
N LEU A 124 -5.58 24.50 14.01
CA LEU A 124 -5.96 25.73 13.29
C LEU A 124 -6.18 26.89 14.28
N HIS A 125 -6.96 26.69 15.34
CA HIS A 125 -7.27 27.75 16.30
C HIS A 125 -6.07 28.20 17.12
N ARG A 126 -5.10 27.31 17.32
CA ARG A 126 -3.82 27.64 17.98
C ARG A 126 -2.81 28.29 17.03
N GLY A 127 -3.14 28.45 15.74
CA GLY A 127 -2.26 29.03 14.72
C GLY A 127 -1.07 28.14 14.37
N VAL A 128 -1.14 26.83 14.66
CA VAL A 128 -0.08 25.86 14.35
C VAL A 128 -0.12 25.47 12.86
N ILE A 129 -1.32 25.45 12.29
CA ILE A 129 -1.56 25.18 10.86
C ILE A 129 -2.50 26.23 10.26
N GLY A 130 -2.50 26.37 8.93
CA GLY A 130 -3.48 27.19 8.21
C GLY A 130 -4.68 26.41 7.66
N GLU A 131 -5.66 27.10 7.07
CA GLU A 131 -6.83 26.48 6.43
C GLU A 131 -6.45 25.49 5.31
N GLY A 132 -5.40 25.79 4.56
CA GLY A 132 -4.90 24.89 3.51
C GLY A 132 -4.44 23.54 4.05
N ASP A 133 -3.77 23.54 5.20
CA ASP A 133 -3.30 22.31 5.87
C ASP A 133 -4.48 21.53 6.46
N LEU A 134 -5.43 22.23 7.06
CA LEU A 134 -6.68 21.62 7.53
C LEU A 134 -7.43 20.94 6.38
N ASN A 135 -7.54 21.58 5.22
CA ASN A 135 -8.20 21.00 4.05
C ASN A 135 -7.44 19.77 3.53
N MET A 136 -6.10 19.78 3.53
CA MET A 136 -5.30 18.60 3.20
C MET A 136 -5.53 17.46 4.19
N LEU A 137 -5.58 17.75 5.50
CA LEU A 137 -5.89 16.76 6.53
C LEU A 137 -7.28 16.14 6.31
N LEU A 138 -8.32 16.96 6.13
CA LEU A 138 -9.68 16.48 5.88
C LEU A 138 -9.78 15.66 4.59
N ARG A 139 -9.01 16.02 3.56
CA ARG A 139 -8.88 15.21 2.34
C ARG A 139 -8.26 13.85 2.62
N ALA A 140 -7.14 13.81 3.32
CA ALA A 140 -6.45 12.55 3.65
C ALA A 140 -7.27 11.67 4.62
N LEU A 141 -8.16 12.26 5.42
CA LEU A 141 -9.15 11.55 6.24
C LEU A 141 -10.36 11.02 5.45
N ASP A 142 -10.36 11.16 4.12
CA ASP A 142 -11.46 10.77 3.22
C ASP A 142 -12.79 11.48 3.50
N VAL A 143 -12.75 12.69 4.06
CA VAL A 143 -13.96 13.51 4.20
C VAL A 143 -14.40 13.93 2.80
N MET A 144 -15.67 13.72 2.43
CA MET A 144 -16.14 14.09 1.09
C MET A 144 -15.98 15.61 0.85
N PRO A 145 -15.62 16.04 -0.39
CA PRO A 145 -15.41 17.46 -0.70
C PRO A 145 -16.55 18.39 -0.24
N PHE A 146 -17.81 17.96 -0.42
CA PHE A 146 -19.00 18.71 0.01
C PHE A 146 -18.99 19.06 1.51
N TRP A 147 -18.43 18.19 2.35
CA TRP A 147 -18.38 18.39 3.80
C TRP A 147 -17.14 19.16 4.25
N ARG A 148 -16.03 19.11 3.51
CA ARG A 148 -14.76 19.79 3.90
C ARG A 148 -14.95 21.29 4.08
N ASP A 149 -15.60 21.94 3.11
CA ASP A 149 -15.84 23.39 3.14
C ASP A 149 -16.74 23.77 4.32
N LYS A 150 -17.79 22.97 4.57
CA LYS A 150 -18.74 23.21 5.66
C LYS A 150 -18.10 23.02 7.02
N LEU A 151 -17.29 21.98 7.18
CA LEU A 151 -16.53 21.71 8.38
C LEU A 151 -15.50 22.80 8.66
N THR A 152 -14.84 23.32 7.62
CA THR A 152 -13.89 24.43 7.74
C THR A 152 -14.58 25.73 8.15
N GLN A 153 -15.76 26.04 7.58
CA GLN A 153 -16.54 27.24 7.93
C GLN A 153 -16.97 27.30 9.40
N ILE A 154 -17.21 26.14 10.02
CA ILE A 154 -17.61 26.05 11.43
C ILE A 154 -16.42 25.84 12.37
N ALA A 155 -15.18 25.90 11.88
CA ALA A 155 -14.02 25.74 12.73
C ALA A 155 -14.06 26.78 13.86
N TYR A 156 -14.23 28.06 13.51
CA TYR A 156 -14.37 29.13 14.50
C TYR A 156 -15.79 29.20 15.07
N ARG A 157 -15.89 29.34 16.40
CA ARG A 157 -17.18 29.65 17.04
C ARG A 157 -17.66 31.04 16.57
N PRO A 158 -18.96 31.22 16.30
CA PRO A 158 -19.52 32.55 16.13
C PRO A 158 -19.16 33.43 17.34
N LEU A 159 -18.77 34.68 17.09
CA LEU A 159 -18.51 35.63 18.17
C LEU A 159 -19.75 35.73 19.05
N SER A 160 -19.57 35.50 20.35
CA SER A 160 -20.68 35.70 21.28
C SER A 160 -20.99 37.20 21.38
N ARG A 161 -22.18 37.53 21.86
CA ARG A 161 -22.55 38.93 22.14
C ARG A 161 -21.53 39.64 23.04
N VAL A 162 -20.84 38.90 23.90
CA VAL A 162 -19.79 39.44 24.77
C VAL A 162 -18.50 39.72 23.97
N ASP A 163 -18.12 38.82 23.06
CA ASP A 163 -16.90 38.98 22.25
C ASP A 163 -16.99 40.20 21.30
N VAL A 164 -18.18 40.47 20.74
CA VAL A 164 -18.41 41.64 19.84
C VAL A 164 -18.37 42.99 20.57
N ARG A 165 -18.54 43.01 21.90
CA ARG A 165 -18.65 44.24 22.71
C ARG A 165 -17.34 44.66 23.37
N ARG A 166 -16.26 43.90 23.20
CA ARG A 166 -14.95 44.16 23.83
C ARG A 166 -13.96 44.78 22.85
#